data_AF-A0A1G9BJ46-F1
#
_entry.id   AF-A0A1G9BJ46-F1
#
_cell.length_a   1.000
_cell.length_b   1.000
_cell.length_c   1.000
_cell.angle_alpha   90.00
_cell.angle_beta   90.00
_cell.angle_gamma   90.00
#
_symmetry.space_group_name_H-M   'P 1'
#
loop_
_entity.id
_entity.type
_entity.pdbx_description
1 polymer ?
#
loop_
_entity_poly.entity_id
_entity_poly.type
_entity_poly.pdbx_seq_one_letter_code
_entity_poly.pdbx_strand_id
1 'polypeptide(L)'
;MPRDRAALGAFLRSRRDRLTPSQASIRPFPGARRVPGLRREELAVLAGLSSDYYSRLEQGRQANISAEVLDALARALRLDEVEHAHLRDLAAPAQRRRAVAGPSTAQRPDAGLLRLMRTLDHVPVLLLGHRGEVLARNALLVEVLGRPLEPGTSFVRYRNRPQCSGLQAGGEADCPA
;
A
#
# COMPACT_ATOMS: atom_id res chain seq x y z
N MET A 1 5.12 8.59 8.69
CA MET A 1 6.35 9.16 8.12
C MET A 1 6.13 9.47 6.64
N PRO A 2 6.18 10.74 6.20
CA PRO A 2 5.90 11.19 4.82
C PRO A 2 7.06 11.01 3.81
N ARG A 3 8.15 10.36 4.22
CA ARG A 3 9.41 10.28 3.44
C ARG A 3 9.23 9.63 2.07
N ASP A 4 8.34 8.64 1.95
CA ASP A 4 8.13 7.91 0.69
C ASP A 4 7.42 8.77 -0.37
N ARG A 5 6.54 9.69 0.03
CA ARG A 5 5.84 10.60 -0.90
C ARG A 5 6.75 11.71 -1.41
N ALA A 6 7.62 12.24 -0.55
CA ALA A 6 8.66 13.17 -0.98
C ALA A 6 9.68 12.48 -1.91
N ALA A 7 10.06 11.23 -1.61
CA ALA A 7 10.93 10.44 -2.47
C ALA A 7 10.29 10.13 -3.84
N LEU A 8 8.99 9.79 -3.88
CA LEU A 8 8.24 9.63 -5.13
C LEU A 8 8.26 10.90 -5.97
N GLY A 9 7.95 12.05 -5.37
CA GLY A 9 7.96 13.33 -6.08
C GLY A 9 9.34 13.71 -6.62
N ALA A 10 10.39 13.47 -5.82
CA ALA A 10 11.77 13.69 -6.24
C ALA A 10 12.19 12.75 -7.39
N PHE A 11 11.79 11.48 -7.32
CA PHE A 11 12.03 10.50 -8.39
C PHE A 11 11.36 10.93 -9.69
N LEU A 12 10.07 11.27 -9.67
CA LEU A 12 9.33 11.72 -10.86
C LEU A 12 9.98 12.96 -11.47
N ARG A 13 10.38 13.94 -10.65
CA ARG A 13 11.08 15.15 -11.12
C ARG A 13 12.41 14.80 -11.78
N SER A 14 13.23 13.97 -11.14
CA SER A 14 14.53 13.55 -11.68
C SER A 14 14.40 12.85 -13.03
N ARG A 15 13.39 11.98 -13.20
CA ARG A 15 13.12 11.29 -14.47
C ARG A 15 12.60 12.23 -15.55
N ARG A 16 11.70 13.15 -15.19
CA ARG A 16 11.18 14.17 -16.11
C ARG A 16 12.28 15.09 -16.64
N ASP A 17 13.21 15.51 -15.77
CA ASP A 17 14.29 16.42 -16.13
C ASP A 17 15.35 15.77 -17.03
N ARG A 18 15.42 14.43 -17.10
CA ARG A 18 16.33 13.68 -17.99
C ARG A 18 15.81 13.54 -19.42
N LEU A 19 14.50 13.64 -19.63
CA LEU A 19 13.87 13.46 -20.94
C LEU A 19 13.66 14.80 -21.62
N THR A 20 14.05 14.87 -22.89
CA THR A 20 13.75 16.01 -23.76
C THR A 20 12.47 15.76 -24.56
N PRO A 21 11.77 16.81 -25.01
CA PRO A 21 10.60 16.67 -25.88
C PRO A 21 10.86 15.81 -27.12
N SER A 22 12.03 15.94 -27.73
CA SER A 22 12.44 15.15 -28.90
C SER A 22 12.59 13.66 -28.57
N GLN A 23 13.19 13.32 -27.43
CA GLN A 23 13.30 11.93 -26.97
C GLN A 23 11.96 11.30 -26.59
N ALA A 24 10.98 12.12 -26.22
CA ALA A 24 9.61 11.70 -25.92
C ALA A 24 8.68 11.76 -27.14
N SER A 25 9.22 12.06 -28.33
CA SER A 25 8.48 12.15 -29.60
C SER A 25 7.33 13.17 -29.58
N ILE A 26 7.48 14.26 -28.84
CA ILE A 26 6.51 15.37 -28.79
C ILE A 26 7.10 16.67 -29.33
N ARG A 27 6.24 17.50 -29.93
CA ARG A 27 6.62 18.87 -30.22
C ARG A 27 6.69 19.67 -28.91
N PRO A 28 7.77 20.42 -28.67
CA PRO A 28 7.86 21.32 -27.53
C PRO A 28 6.66 22.28 -27.49
N PHE A 29 6.13 22.51 -26.30
CA PHE A 29 5.07 23.52 -26.13
C PHE A 29 5.66 24.93 -26.30
N PRO A 30 4.88 25.90 -26.83
CA PRO A 30 5.37 27.24 -27.11
C PRO A 30 5.81 28.00 -25.83
N GLY A 31 6.76 28.92 -26.00
CA GLY A 31 7.27 29.83 -24.95
C GLY A 31 8.65 29.48 -24.40
N ALA A 32 9.23 30.42 -23.63
CA ALA A 32 10.58 30.30 -23.07
C ALA A 32 10.69 29.09 -22.11
N ARG A 33 11.74 28.27 -22.28
CA ARG A 33 11.97 27.04 -21.49
C ARG A 33 12.89 27.31 -20.31
N ARG A 34 12.38 27.07 -19.10
CA ARG A 34 13.12 27.23 -17.83
C ARG A 34 13.52 25.91 -17.17
N VAL A 35 13.05 24.78 -17.71
CA VAL A 35 13.34 23.44 -17.20
C VAL A 35 14.26 22.70 -18.18
N PRO A 36 15.22 21.89 -17.69
CA PRO A 36 16.20 21.21 -18.54
C PRO A 36 15.57 20.11 -19.42
N GLY A 37 14.50 19.47 -18.94
CA GLY A 37 13.81 18.38 -19.64
C GLY A 37 12.35 18.71 -19.99
N LEU A 38 11.49 17.70 -19.89
CA LEU A 38 10.06 17.80 -20.12
C LEU A 38 9.41 18.75 -19.11
N ARG A 39 8.47 19.58 -19.56
CA ARG A 39 7.59 20.35 -18.66
C ARG A 39 6.57 19.41 -18.02
N ARG A 40 5.99 19.86 -16.90
CA ARG A 40 4.90 19.13 -16.23
C ARG A 40 3.71 18.89 -17.17
N GLU A 41 3.33 19.92 -17.91
CA GLU A 41 2.21 19.85 -18.87
C GLU A 41 2.51 18.87 -20.00
N GLU A 42 3.73 18.92 -20.56
CA GLU A 42 4.19 18.03 -21.63
C GLU A 42 4.11 16.56 -21.20
N LEU A 43 4.59 16.25 -19.98
CA LEU A 43 4.52 14.89 -19.44
C LEU A 43 3.09 14.46 -19.09
N ALA A 44 2.28 15.37 -18.55
CA ALA A 44 0.89 15.08 -18.23
C ALA A 44 0.11 14.66 -19.49
N VAL A 45 0.31 15.36 -20.60
CA VAL A 45 -0.28 15.00 -21.90
C VAL A 45 0.21 13.62 -22.37
N LEU A 46 1.51 13.34 -22.28
CA LEU A 46 2.08 12.03 -22.62
C LEU A 46 1.51 10.88 -21.79
N ALA A 47 1.23 11.13 -20.51
CA ALA A 47 0.68 10.14 -19.59
C ALA A 47 -0.86 10.06 -19.64
N GLY A 48 -1.54 10.92 -20.41
CA GLY A 48 -3.00 11.01 -20.41
C GLY A 48 -3.59 11.54 -19.10
N LEU A 49 -2.84 12.38 -18.37
CA LEU A 49 -3.20 12.94 -17.07
C LEU A 49 -3.43 14.46 -17.18
N SER A 50 -4.15 15.03 -16.22
CA SER A 50 -4.20 16.49 -16.09
C SER A 50 -2.91 17.05 -15.48
N SER A 51 -2.51 18.25 -15.89
CA SER A 51 -1.31 18.94 -15.36
C SER A 51 -1.40 19.16 -13.84
N ASP A 52 -2.59 19.46 -13.32
CA ASP A 52 -2.84 19.59 -11.88
C ASP A 52 -2.64 18.26 -11.15
N TYR A 53 -3.14 17.15 -11.70
CA TYR A 53 -2.97 15.84 -11.10
C TYR A 53 -1.49 15.45 -11.02
N TYR A 54 -0.73 15.67 -12.10
CA TYR A 54 0.72 15.45 -12.10
C TYR A 54 1.46 16.36 -11.12
N SER A 55 1.05 17.63 -11.01
CA SER A 55 1.63 18.56 -10.04
C SER A 55 1.41 18.11 -8.59
N ARG A 56 0.22 17.59 -8.26
CA ARG A 56 -0.07 17.01 -6.94
C ARG A 56 0.72 15.73 -6.66
N LEU A 57 1.00 14.92 -7.68
CA LEU A 57 1.87 13.74 -7.58
C LEU A 57 3.31 14.16 -7.23
N GLU A 58 3.90 15.11 -7.96
CA GLU A 58 5.26 15.61 -7.68
C GLU A 58 5.38 16.26 -6.28
N GLN A 59 4.30 16.85 -5.77
CA GLN A 59 4.26 17.46 -4.43
C GLN A 59 4.02 16.43 -3.31
N GLY A 60 3.80 15.16 -3.64
CA GLY A 60 3.51 14.10 -2.66
C GLY A 60 2.15 14.24 -1.98
N ARG A 61 1.21 14.99 -2.57
CA ARG A 61 -0.12 15.27 -2.01
C ARG A 61 -1.19 14.26 -2.43
N GLN A 62 -0.83 13.26 -3.24
CA GLN A 62 -1.74 12.18 -3.63
C GLN A 62 -1.55 10.95 -2.74
N ALA A 63 -2.63 10.57 -2.05
CA ALA A 63 -2.62 9.47 -1.10
C ALA A 63 -2.65 8.09 -1.76
N ASN A 64 -3.43 7.93 -2.84
CA ASN A 64 -3.62 6.68 -3.56
C ASN A 64 -3.42 6.92 -5.06
N ILE A 65 -2.54 6.13 -5.67
CA ILE A 65 -2.21 6.20 -7.10
C ILE A 65 -2.52 4.81 -7.67
N SER A 66 -3.29 4.74 -8.75
CA SER A 66 -3.64 3.46 -9.37
C SER A 66 -2.45 2.85 -10.09
N ALA A 67 -2.45 1.53 -10.26
CA ALA A 67 -1.44 0.83 -11.05
C ALA A 67 -1.40 1.35 -12.48
N GLU A 68 -2.56 1.61 -13.09
CA GLU A 68 -2.68 2.16 -14.44
C GLU A 68 -1.98 3.52 -14.59
N VAL A 69 -2.12 4.40 -13.58
CA VAL A 69 -1.44 5.71 -13.58
C VAL A 69 0.08 5.52 -13.49
N LEU A 70 0.55 4.57 -12.66
CA LEU A 70 1.98 4.27 -12.55
C LEU A 70 2.53 3.69 -13.86
N ASP A 71 1.78 2.82 -14.52
CA ASP A 71 2.16 2.22 -15.80
C ASP A 71 2.15 3.27 -16.93
N ALA A 72 1.19 4.20 -16.91
CA ALA A 72 1.16 5.33 -17.84
C ALA A 72 2.36 6.27 -17.65
N LEU A 73 2.70 6.59 -16.39
CA LEU A 73 3.89 7.38 -16.07
C LEU A 73 5.18 6.67 -16.46
N ALA A 74 5.27 5.36 -16.25
CA ALA A 74 6.45 4.57 -16.64
C ALA A 74 6.66 4.58 -18.15
N ARG A 75 5.58 4.40 -18.93
CA ARG A 75 5.63 4.51 -20.40
C ARG A 75 6.00 5.91 -20.86
N ALA A 76 5.37 6.95 -20.31
CA ALA A 76 5.62 8.34 -20.67
C ALA A 76 7.06 8.80 -20.33
N LEU A 77 7.60 8.32 -19.21
CA LEU A 77 8.97 8.57 -18.76
C LEU A 77 10.00 7.58 -19.34
N ARG A 78 9.57 6.66 -20.21
CA ARG A 78 10.41 5.61 -20.82
C ARG A 78 11.28 4.90 -19.78
N LEU A 79 10.70 4.58 -18.62
CA LEU A 79 11.41 3.90 -17.54
C LEU A 79 11.77 2.47 -17.96
N ASP A 80 12.95 2.02 -17.55
CA ASP A 80 13.29 0.60 -17.63
C ASP A 80 12.56 -0.22 -16.55
N GLU A 81 12.71 -1.55 -16.60
CA GLU A 81 12.01 -2.45 -15.68
C GLU A 81 12.38 -2.21 -14.21
N VAL A 82 13.66 -1.88 -13.94
CA VAL A 82 14.15 -1.64 -12.57
C VAL A 82 13.58 -0.34 -12.02
N GLU A 83 13.57 0.70 -12.85
CA GLU A 83 13.03 2.01 -12.53
C GLU A 83 11.51 1.98 -12.37
N HIS A 84 10.83 1.17 -13.17
CA HIS A 84 9.39 0.94 -13.05
C HIS A 84 9.04 0.18 -11.77
N ALA A 85 9.79 -0.88 -11.44
CA ALA A 85 9.65 -1.57 -10.16
C ALA A 85 9.87 -0.61 -8.98
N HIS A 86 10.91 0.23 -9.06
CA HIS A 86 11.17 1.24 -8.04
C HIS A 86 10.05 2.28 -7.92
N LEU A 87 9.49 2.74 -9.04
CA LEU A 87 8.34 3.64 -9.05
C LEU A 87 7.13 3.02 -8.33
N ARG A 88 6.81 1.76 -8.63
CA ARG A 88 5.72 1.03 -7.98
C ARG A 88 5.97 0.86 -6.49
N ASP A 89 7.21 0.58 -6.12
CA ASP A 89 7.62 0.46 -4.73
C ASP A 89 7.44 1.80 -3.99
N LEU A 90 7.92 2.92 -4.55
CA LEU A 90 7.75 4.27 -3.99
C LEU A 90 6.27 4.69 -3.86
N ALA A 91 5.43 4.22 -4.78
CA ALA A 91 4.00 4.51 -4.77
C ALA A 91 3.20 3.59 -3.82
N ALA A 92 3.78 2.45 -3.42
CA ALA A 92 3.10 1.43 -2.64
C ALA A 92 2.58 1.99 -1.31
N PRO A 93 1.36 1.60 -0.89
CA PRO A 93 0.87 1.94 0.45
C PRO A 93 1.87 1.44 1.50
N ALA A 94 2.13 2.24 2.53
CA ALA A 94 3.07 1.90 3.61
C ALA A 94 2.80 0.53 4.28
N GLN A 95 1.56 0.03 4.15
CA GLN A 95 1.12 -1.28 4.64
C GLN A 95 1.65 -2.46 3.81
N ARG A 96 1.94 -2.27 2.50
CA ARG A 96 2.34 -3.35 1.57
C ARG A 96 3.84 -3.62 1.57
N ARG A 97 4.69 -2.59 1.74
CA ARG A 97 6.16 -2.72 1.78
C ARG A 97 6.69 -3.45 3.03
N ARG A 98 6.01 -3.35 4.17
CA ARG A 98 6.41 -4.07 5.40
C ARG A 98 6.21 -5.58 5.35
N ALA A 99 5.49 -6.10 4.36
CA ALA A 99 5.30 -7.54 4.18
C ALA A 99 6.48 -8.26 3.52
N VAL A 100 7.39 -7.53 2.85
CA VAL A 100 8.52 -8.11 2.09
C VAL A 100 9.79 -8.32 2.95
N ALA A 101 9.82 -7.80 4.17
CA ALA A 101 10.97 -7.96 5.07
C ALA A 101 10.93 -9.31 5.82
N GLY A 102 11.49 -10.36 5.17
CA GLY A 102 12.04 -11.60 5.76
C GLY A 102 11.10 -12.48 6.59
N PRO A 103 11.55 -13.69 6.99
CA PRO A 103 10.83 -14.50 7.97
C PRO A 103 10.86 -13.74 9.30
N SER A 104 9.79 -13.00 9.56
CA SER A 104 9.50 -12.38 10.83
C SER A 104 9.64 -13.43 11.92
N THR A 105 10.61 -13.30 12.82
CA THR A 105 10.52 -13.91 14.14
C THR A 105 9.13 -13.61 14.67
N ALA A 106 8.30 -14.64 14.88
CA ALA A 106 6.93 -14.45 15.31
C ALA A 106 6.95 -13.62 16.61
N GLN A 107 6.37 -12.43 16.58
CA GLN A 107 6.26 -11.60 17.78
C GLN A 107 5.51 -12.42 18.82
N ARG A 108 6.03 -12.47 20.05
CA ARG A 108 5.37 -13.16 21.17
C ARG A 108 4.90 -12.13 22.18
N PRO A 109 3.68 -12.27 22.72
CA PRO A 109 3.22 -11.41 23.80
C PRO A 109 4.04 -11.69 25.06
N ASP A 110 4.34 -10.63 25.81
CA ASP A 110 5.03 -10.76 27.09
C ASP A 110 4.21 -11.58 28.09
N ALA A 111 4.89 -12.29 29.01
CA ALA A 111 4.24 -13.14 30.01
C ALA A 111 3.30 -12.35 30.93
N GLY A 112 3.61 -11.10 31.25
CA GLY A 112 2.75 -10.21 32.04
C GLY A 112 1.45 -9.86 31.31
N LEU A 113 1.53 -9.63 30.00
CA LEU A 113 0.36 -9.34 29.17
C LEU A 113 -0.57 -10.56 29.04
N LEU A 114 0.01 -11.76 28.92
CA LEU A 114 -0.73 -13.02 28.98
C LEU A 114 -1.37 -13.29 30.34
N ARG A 115 -0.75 -12.81 31.43
CA ARG A 115 -1.33 -12.91 32.78
C ARG A 115 -2.51 -11.94 32.92
N LEU A 116 -2.34 -10.69 32.50
CA LEU A 116 -3.40 -9.69 32.51
C LEU A 116 -4.61 -10.13 31.68
N MET A 117 -4.38 -10.65 30.48
CA MET A 117 -5.45 -11.19 29.62
C MET A 117 -6.25 -12.31 30.29
N ARG A 118 -5.59 -13.18 31.08
CA ARG A 118 -6.26 -14.24 31.84
C ARG A 118 -7.04 -13.72 33.05
N THR A 119 -6.59 -12.63 33.66
CA THR A 119 -7.30 -11.96 34.76
C THR A 119 -8.52 -11.18 34.26
N LEU A 120 -8.45 -10.65 33.03
CA LEU A 120 -9.55 -9.97 32.35
C LEU A 120 -10.43 -10.96 31.58
N ASP A 121 -10.97 -11.95 32.27
CA ASP A 121 -11.84 -12.99 31.68
C ASP A 121 -13.28 -12.52 31.41
N HIS A 122 -13.74 -11.49 32.12
CA HIS A 122 -15.06 -10.88 32.03
C HIS A 122 -15.18 -9.74 31.01
N VAL A 123 -14.08 -9.36 30.34
CA VAL A 123 -14.07 -8.39 29.23
C VAL A 123 -13.37 -8.99 28.02
N PRO A 124 -13.84 -8.80 26.77
CA PRO A 124 -13.15 -9.31 25.59
C PRO A 124 -11.75 -8.71 25.45
N VAL A 125 -10.73 -9.55 25.32
CA VAL A 125 -9.32 -9.10 25.17
C VAL A 125 -8.71 -9.68 23.91
N LEU A 126 -8.08 -8.81 23.14
CA LEU A 126 -7.31 -9.12 21.93
C LEU A 126 -5.91 -8.51 22.04
N LEU A 127 -4.88 -9.33 21.90
CA LEU A 127 -3.49 -8.87 21.82
C LEU A 127 -3.05 -8.87 20.36
N LEU A 128 -2.61 -7.71 19.88
CA LEU A 128 -2.16 -7.52 18.50
C LEU A 128 -0.66 -7.21 18.44
N GLY A 129 0.00 -7.79 17.44
CA GLY A 129 1.37 -7.49 17.11
C GLY A 129 1.48 -6.20 16.32
N HIS A 130 2.71 -5.75 16.09
CA HIS A 130 2.94 -4.49 15.40
C HIS A 130 2.55 -4.52 13.92
N ARG A 131 2.30 -5.71 13.33
CA ARG A 131 1.74 -5.86 11.97
C ARG A 131 0.23 -6.13 11.97
N GLY A 132 -0.41 -6.07 13.14
CA GLY A 132 -1.84 -6.37 13.31
C GLY A 132 -2.16 -7.87 13.19
N GLU A 133 -1.17 -8.74 13.35
CA GLU A 133 -1.34 -10.16 13.61
C GLU A 133 -1.88 -10.38 15.02
N VAL A 134 -2.73 -11.39 15.17
CA VAL A 134 -3.26 -11.79 16.47
C VAL A 134 -2.17 -12.52 17.23
N LEU A 135 -1.77 -12.01 18.39
CA LEU A 135 -0.78 -12.65 19.26
C LEU A 135 -1.44 -13.61 20.24
N ALA A 136 -2.55 -13.19 20.84
CA ALA A 136 -3.39 -14.01 21.70
C ALA A 136 -4.77 -13.35 21.87
N ARG A 137 -5.71 -14.13 22.41
CA ARG A 137 -7.09 -13.74 22.72
C ARG A 137 -7.56 -14.46 23.98
N ASN A 138 -8.53 -13.89 24.69
CA ASN A 138 -9.28 -14.65 25.68
C ASN A 138 -10.49 -15.36 25.05
N ALA A 139 -11.11 -16.27 25.80
CA ALA A 139 -12.24 -17.06 25.31
C ALA A 139 -13.45 -16.16 24.98
N LEU A 140 -13.73 -15.18 25.84
CA LEU A 140 -14.86 -14.26 25.69
C LEU A 140 -14.83 -13.47 24.37
N LEU A 141 -13.65 -13.15 23.85
CA LEU A 141 -13.53 -12.51 22.53
C LEU A 141 -14.10 -13.37 21.39
N VAL A 142 -13.93 -14.69 21.44
CA VAL A 142 -14.46 -15.59 20.39
C VAL A 142 -15.97 -15.61 20.41
N GLU A 143 -16.56 -15.66 21.61
CA GLU A 143 -18.01 -15.62 21.82
C GLU A 143 -18.60 -14.32 21.27
N VAL A 144 -18.00 -13.17 21.60
CA VAL A 144 -18.47 -11.86 21.12
C VAL A 144 -18.34 -11.72 19.60
N LEU A 145 -17.30 -12.30 19.01
CA LEU A 145 -17.07 -12.22 17.57
C LEU A 145 -17.91 -13.23 16.77
N GLY A 146 -18.44 -14.27 17.39
CA GLY A 146 -19.26 -15.31 16.75
C GLY A 146 -18.50 -16.16 15.71
N ARG A 147 -17.17 -16.09 15.67
CA ARG A 147 -16.32 -16.86 14.75
C ARG A 147 -14.88 -16.98 15.27
N PRO A 148 -14.14 -18.04 14.91
CA PRO A 148 -12.81 -18.29 15.44
C PRO A 148 -11.78 -17.24 14.97
N LEU A 149 -10.87 -16.87 15.86
CA LEU A 149 -9.76 -15.94 15.60
C LEU A 149 -8.45 -16.54 16.10
N GLU A 150 -7.71 -17.23 15.23
CA GLU A 150 -6.50 -17.95 15.63
C GLU A 150 -5.27 -17.03 15.77
N PRO A 151 -4.40 -17.25 16.78
CA PRO A 151 -3.10 -16.60 16.84
C PRO A 151 -2.31 -16.77 15.53
N GLY A 152 -1.58 -15.73 15.12
CA GLY A 152 -0.91 -15.64 13.83
C GLY A 152 -1.79 -15.13 12.69
N THR A 153 -3.12 -15.10 12.86
CA THR A 153 -4.03 -14.54 11.84
C THR A 153 -3.85 -13.02 11.74
N SER A 154 -3.86 -12.47 10.52
CA SER A 154 -3.94 -11.02 10.33
C SER A 154 -5.34 -10.52 10.71
N PHE A 155 -5.44 -9.65 11.70
CA PHE A 155 -6.72 -9.08 12.15
C PHE A 155 -7.42 -8.28 11.05
N VAL A 156 -6.65 -7.62 10.16
CA VAL A 156 -7.19 -6.92 8.98
C VAL A 156 -7.84 -7.91 8.01
N ARG A 157 -7.19 -9.04 7.72
CA ARG A 157 -7.76 -10.10 6.86
C ARG A 157 -8.99 -10.71 7.50
N TYR A 158 -8.94 -10.98 8.80
CA TYR A 158 -10.08 -11.46 9.56
C TYR A 158 -11.29 -10.52 9.45
N ARG A 159 -11.08 -9.21 9.69
CA ARG A 159 -12.15 -8.19 9.60
C ARG A 159 -12.73 -8.08 8.19
N ASN A 160 -11.89 -8.16 7.17
CA ASN A 160 -12.29 -7.99 5.77
C ASN A 160 -12.78 -9.29 5.13
N ARG A 161 -12.71 -10.44 5.80
CA ARG A 161 -13.28 -11.69 5.29
C ARG A 161 -14.80 -11.54 5.22
N PRO A 162 -15.42 -11.77 4.05
CA PRO A 162 -16.87 -11.82 3.96
C PRO A 162 -17.41 -12.85 4.96
N GLN A 163 -18.51 -12.52 5.62
CA GLN A 163 -19.20 -13.46 6.49
C GLN A 163 -19.85 -14.51 5.59
N CYS A 164 -19.25 -15.70 5.46
CA CYS A 164 -19.93 -16.83 4.82
C CYS A 164 -21.06 -17.26 5.79
N SER A 165 -22.29 -16.84 5.50
CA SER A 165 -23.48 -17.24 6.24
C SER A 165 -23.87 -18.66 5.83
N GLY A 166 -23.32 -19.66 6.50
CA GLY A 166 -23.64 -21.05 6.17
C GLY A 166 -22.78 -22.05 6.93
N LEU A 167 -23.00 -22.19 8.23
CA LEU A 167 -22.58 -23.38 8.96
C LEU A 167 -23.84 -24.22 9.24
N GLN A 168 -24.33 -24.95 8.24
CA GLN A 168 -25.12 -26.14 8.56
C GLN A 168 -24.13 -27.24 8.95
N ALA A 169 -24.37 -27.84 10.11
CA ALA A 169 -23.58 -28.94 10.64
C ALA A 169 -23.45 -30.05 9.58
N GLY A 170 -22.22 -30.29 9.10
CA GLY A 170 -21.88 -31.47 8.31
C GLY A 170 -21.57 -31.26 6.81
N GLY A 171 -21.39 -30.04 6.32
CA GLY A 171 -21.02 -29.80 4.91
C GLY A 171 -19.86 -28.83 4.75
N GLU A 172 -18.91 -29.18 3.88
CA GLU A 172 -17.74 -28.38 3.49
C GLU A 172 -18.16 -26.94 3.11
N ALA A 173 -17.54 -25.95 3.76
CA ALA A 173 -17.85 -24.55 3.54
C ALA A 173 -17.27 -24.09 2.20
N ASP A 174 -18.13 -23.95 1.21
CA ASP A 174 -17.80 -23.39 -0.10
C ASP A 174 -17.80 -21.85 0.00
N CYS A 175 -16.63 -21.25 0.25
CA CYS A 175 -16.43 -19.80 0.12
C CYS A 175 -15.70 -19.55 -1.21
N PRO A 176 -16.19 -18.65 -2.09
CA PRO A 176 -15.53 -18.35 -3.35
C PRO A 176 -14.18 -17.64 -3.13
N ALA A 177 -13.21 -18.01 -3.96
CA ALA A 177 -11.82 -17.54 -3.95
C ALA A 177 -11.66 -16.03 -4.22
#